data_AF-A0A3S3QDL9-F1
#
_entry.id   AF-A0A3S3QDL9-F1
#
_cell.length_a   1.000
_cell.length_b   1.000
_cell.length_c   1.000
_cell.angle_alpha   90.00
_cell.angle_beta   90.00
_cell.angle_gamma   90.00
#
_symmetry.space_group_name_H-M   'P 1'
#
loop_
_entity.id
_entity.type
_entity.pdbx_description
1 polymer ?
#
loop_
_entity_poly.entity_id
_entity_poly.type
_entity_poly.pdbx_seq_one_letter_code
_entity_poly.pdbx_strand_id
1 'polypeptide(L)'
;MRQTILSITSILSFTLCFGNAFAQTQPPTTAQKPIAHTVKTGTWERDSVKNTDPSLNGQYQFMLSRTRTSPDGYKMVAKYRLDQLWKNVSDTLRKERAELKALQQKLTDQGKTVNYLKTEISGKDASLNESTNKLNEISFLGISFDKGTYSIIVWSIIGVLVIALIIIVARSGKSISEAKHRSQLYTEISDEYQAYKSKAVEKERKLARELQDERNKLEELTNGRR
;
A
#
# COMPACT_ATOMS: atom_id res chain seq x y z
N MET A 1 -9.25 19.33 -6.19
CA MET A 1 -10.37 18.40 -6.49
C MET A 1 -10.73 18.42 -7.98
N ARG A 2 -9.95 17.80 -8.88
CA ARG A 2 -10.24 17.78 -10.33
C ARG A 2 -9.68 16.54 -11.08
N GLN A 3 -9.73 15.33 -10.51
CA GLN A 3 -9.21 14.12 -11.20
C GLN A 3 -9.99 12.81 -10.94
N THR A 4 -11.29 12.85 -10.67
CA THR A 4 -12.08 11.61 -10.39
C THR A 4 -13.22 11.35 -11.39
N ILE A 5 -13.31 12.08 -12.50
CA ILE A 5 -14.48 12.02 -13.42
C ILE A 5 -14.21 11.22 -14.71
N LEU A 6 -12.95 10.85 -15.01
CA LEU A 6 -12.59 10.21 -16.29
C LEU A 6 -12.50 8.68 -16.27
N SER A 7 -12.77 8.01 -15.14
CA SER A 7 -12.64 6.54 -15.01
C SER A 7 -13.96 5.76 -15.01
N ILE A 8 -15.11 6.44 -15.04
CA ILE A 8 -16.45 5.79 -14.93
C ILE A 8 -17.09 5.53 -16.30
N THR A 9 -16.61 6.16 -17.37
CA THR A 9 -17.17 6.01 -18.73
C THR A 9 -16.64 4.80 -19.50
N SER A 10 -15.63 4.06 -19.00
CA SER A 10 -15.04 2.92 -19.69
C SER A 10 -15.61 1.55 -19.31
N ILE A 11 -16.51 1.47 -18.31
CA ILE A 11 -17.06 0.19 -17.81
C ILE A 11 -18.49 -0.07 -18.33
N LEU A 12 -19.07 0.87 -19.09
CA LEU A 12 -20.43 0.76 -19.62
C LEU A 12 -20.50 0.48 -21.14
N SER A 13 -19.48 -0.14 -21.74
CA SER A 13 -19.47 -0.45 -23.20
C SER A 13 -18.98 -1.86 -23.55
N PHE A 14 -18.97 -2.79 -22.60
CA PHE A 14 -18.57 -4.18 -22.87
C PHE A 14 -19.62 -5.21 -22.40
N THR A 15 -20.87 -4.97 -22.78
CA THR A 15 -21.94 -5.97 -22.64
C THR A 15 -22.98 -5.76 -23.73
N LEU A 16 -22.66 -6.19 -24.95
CA LEU A 16 -23.64 -6.66 -25.93
C LEU A 16 -22.87 -7.30 -27.10
N CYS A 17 -23.48 -8.33 -27.71
CA CYS A 17 -23.03 -9.05 -28.91
C CYS A 17 -22.19 -10.32 -28.68
N PHE A 18 -22.84 -11.39 -28.20
CA PHE A 18 -22.65 -12.70 -28.83
C PHE A 18 -24.02 -13.32 -29.09
N GLY A 19 -24.40 -13.31 -30.37
CA GLY A 19 -25.66 -13.81 -30.89
C GLY A 19 -25.66 -15.34 -31.02
N ASN A 20 -26.86 -15.88 -30.80
CA ASN A 20 -27.22 -17.27 -31.06
C ASN A 20 -27.07 -17.59 -32.56
N ALA A 21 -26.37 -18.68 -32.87
CA ALA A 21 -26.39 -19.30 -34.19
C ALA A 21 -27.15 -20.62 -34.11
N PHE A 22 -28.36 -20.60 -34.68
CA PHE A 22 -29.11 -21.76 -35.11
C PHE A 22 -28.30 -22.56 -36.14
N ALA A 23 -28.23 -23.89 -35.98
CA ALA A 23 -27.86 -24.79 -37.06
C ALA A 23 -28.85 -25.97 -37.07
N GLN A 24 -29.71 -25.96 -38.09
CA GLN A 24 -30.68 -26.99 -38.45
C GLN A 24 -30.27 -27.54 -39.81
N THR A 25 -30.01 -28.85 -39.90
CA THR A 25 -30.07 -29.68 -41.14
C THR A 25 -30.00 -31.15 -40.70
N GLN A 26 -31.13 -31.87 -40.63
CA GLN A 26 -31.78 -32.74 -41.62
C GLN A 26 -31.51 -34.25 -41.38
N PRO A 27 -32.55 -35.11 -41.45
CA PRO A 27 -32.53 -36.54 -41.10
C PRO A 27 -32.02 -37.47 -42.23
N PRO A 28 -31.66 -38.74 -41.90
CA PRO A 28 -31.05 -39.69 -42.83
C PRO A 28 -32.04 -40.29 -43.85
N THR A 29 -31.58 -40.43 -45.10
CA THR A 29 -32.15 -41.32 -46.12
C THR A 29 -31.16 -42.45 -46.38
N THR A 30 -31.60 -43.72 -46.34
CA THR A 30 -31.45 -44.74 -47.43
C THR A 30 -32.01 -46.10 -46.98
N ALA A 31 -32.98 -46.58 -47.77
CA ALA A 31 -33.32 -47.95 -48.19
C ALA A 31 -33.48 -49.14 -47.20
N GLN A 32 -34.76 -49.54 -47.04
CA GLN A 32 -35.36 -50.83 -47.42
C GLN A 32 -34.62 -52.19 -47.20
N LYS A 33 -35.20 -52.97 -46.27
CA LYS A 33 -35.77 -54.35 -46.35
C LYS A 33 -34.97 -55.47 -47.08
N PRO A 34 -34.86 -56.63 -46.42
CA PRO A 34 -35.44 -57.83 -47.04
C PRO A 34 -36.47 -58.55 -46.14
N ILE A 35 -37.36 -59.26 -46.84
CA ILE A 35 -38.54 -60.01 -46.38
C ILE A 35 -38.07 -61.39 -45.92
N ALA A 36 -38.60 -61.90 -44.80
CA ALA A 36 -38.62 -63.35 -44.55
C ALA A 36 -39.53 -63.76 -43.37
N HIS A 37 -40.69 -64.31 -43.76
CA HIS A 37 -41.44 -65.45 -43.20
C HIS A 37 -42.04 -65.35 -41.77
N THR A 38 -43.37 -65.26 -41.77
CA THR A 38 -44.26 -65.46 -40.63
C THR A 38 -44.18 -66.90 -40.12
N VAL A 39 -43.88 -67.06 -38.84
CA VAL A 39 -44.22 -68.26 -38.08
C VAL A 39 -45.03 -67.81 -36.87
N LYS A 40 -46.32 -68.17 -36.84
CA LYS A 40 -47.16 -67.97 -35.66
C LYS A 40 -46.87 -69.09 -34.66
N THR A 41 -46.09 -68.78 -33.64
CA THR A 41 -46.04 -69.52 -32.37
C THR A 41 -46.67 -68.65 -31.28
N GLY A 42 -47.43 -69.28 -30.37
CA GLY A 42 -48.28 -68.62 -29.37
C GLY A 42 -47.61 -67.43 -28.70
N THR A 43 -48.19 -66.24 -28.87
CA THR A 43 -47.57 -64.97 -28.49
C THR A 43 -47.75 -64.71 -27.00
N TRP A 44 -46.68 -64.82 -26.24
CA TRP A 44 -46.52 -64.04 -25.01
C TRP A 44 -46.27 -62.60 -25.44
N GLU A 45 -47.30 -61.76 -25.41
CA GLU A 45 -47.20 -60.37 -25.83
C GLU A 45 -46.19 -59.64 -24.92
N ARG A 46 -45.08 -59.18 -25.51
CA ARG A 46 -44.15 -58.30 -24.82
C ARG A 46 -44.86 -56.99 -24.57
N ASP A 47 -45.21 -56.79 -23.31
CA ASP A 47 -45.73 -55.56 -22.78
C ASP A 47 -44.93 -54.33 -23.29
N SER A 48 -45.58 -53.52 -24.13
CA SER A 48 -45.01 -52.37 -24.85
C SER A 48 -45.04 -51.07 -24.05
N VAL A 49 -45.59 -51.11 -22.83
CA VAL A 49 -45.70 -49.96 -21.95
C VAL A 49 -44.30 -49.51 -21.53
N LYS A 50 -43.95 -48.27 -21.89
CA LYS A 50 -42.72 -47.61 -21.46
C LYS A 50 -42.92 -47.01 -20.08
N ASN A 51 -41.88 -47.06 -19.24
CA ASN A 51 -41.88 -46.38 -17.96
C ASN A 51 -41.90 -44.86 -18.16
N THR A 52 -42.82 -44.17 -17.49
CA THR A 52 -42.98 -42.71 -17.54
C THR A 52 -41.98 -41.98 -16.63
N ASP A 53 -41.49 -42.62 -15.56
CA ASP A 53 -40.51 -42.04 -14.64
C ASP A 53 -39.11 -42.69 -14.81
N PRO A 54 -38.12 -41.98 -15.37
CA PRO A 54 -36.77 -42.51 -15.58
C PRO A 54 -35.96 -42.67 -14.29
N SER A 55 -36.44 -42.20 -13.13
CA SER A 55 -35.73 -42.35 -11.86
C SER A 55 -35.56 -43.83 -11.47
N LEU A 56 -34.52 -44.15 -10.71
CA LEU A 56 -34.28 -45.53 -10.27
C LEU A 56 -35.45 -46.07 -9.43
N ASN A 57 -36.03 -45.22 -8.59
CA ASN A 57 -37.23 -45.54 -7.80
C ASN A 57 -38.45 -45.75 -8.71
N GLY A 58 -38.65 -44.91 -9.71
CA GLY A 58 -39.70 -45.04 -10.73
C GLY A 58 -39.58 -46.35 -11.52
N GLN A 59 -38.36 -46.71 -11.94
CA GLN A 59 -38.09 -47.98 -12.60
C GLN A 59 -38.37 -49.20 -11.71
N TYR A 60 -38.04 -49.11 -10.42
CA TYR A 60 -38.34 -50.15 -9.43
C TYR A 60 -39.85 -50.31 -9.20
N GLN A 61 -40.58 -49.20 -8.98
CA GLN A 61 -42.03 -49.23 -8.80
C GLN A 61 -42.75 -49.69 -10.07
N PHE A 62 -42.30 -49.24 -11.24
CA PHE A 62 -42.82 -49.69 -12.53
C PHE A 62 -42.64 -51.21 -12.71
N MET A 63 -41.45 -51.74 -12.38
CA MET A 63 -41.20 -53.17 -12.38
C MET A 63 -42.18 -53.91 -11.45
N LEU A 64 -42.34 -53.46 -10.21
CA LEU A 64 -43.25 -54.08 -9.24
C LEU A 64 -44.72 -54.06 -9.68
N SER A 65 -45.18 -52.96 -10.28
CA SER A 65 -46.56 -52.80 -10.76
C SER A 65 -46.95 -53.81 -11.85
N ARG A 66 -45.96 -54.30 -12.61
CA ARG A 66 -46.17 -55.22 -13.73
C ARG A 66 -45.90 -56.69 -13.41
N THR A 67 -45.52 -56.97 -12.16
CA THR A 67 -45.26 -58.34 -11.69
C THR A 67 -46.57 -59.03 -11.32
N ARG A 68 -46.69 -60.31 -11.68
CA ARG A 68 -47.81 -61.14 -11.24
C ARG A 68 -47.51 -61.68 -9.84
N THR A 69 -48.49 -61.66 -8.96
CA THR A 69 -48.39 -62.29 -7.63
C THR A 69 -48.86 -63.74 -7.75
N SER A 70 -48.03 -64.68 -7.31
CA SER A 70 -48.34 -66.10 -7.17
C SER A 70 -49.39 -66.30 -6.07
N PRO A 71 -50.22 -67.36 -6.12
CA PRO A 71 -51.18 -67.69 -5.04
C PRO A 71 -50.53 -67.80 -3.66
N ASP A 72 -49.25 -68.19 -3.59
CA ASP A 72 -48.46 -68.30 -2.34
C ASP A 72 -47.83 -66.96 -1.89
N GLY A 73 -48.20 -65.83 -2.50
CA GLY A 73 -47.75 -64.49 -2.13
C GLY A 73 -46.44 -64.02 -2.77
N TYR A 74 -45.76 -64.84 -3.57
CA TYR A 74 -44.52 -64.46 -4.26
C TYR A 74 -44.77 -63.56 -5.47
N LYS A 75 -43.99 -62.49 -5.65
CA LYS A 75 -44.01 -61.69 -6.89
C LYS A 75 -43.09 -62.28 -7.95
N MET A 76 -43.65 -62.68 -9.08
CA MET A 76 -42.92 -63.17 -10.23
C MET A 76 -42.41 -62.00 -11.06
N VAL A 77 -41.10 -61.76 -11.03
CA VAL A 77 -40.42 -60.73 -11.81
C VAL A 77 -39.75 -61.34 -13.02
N ALA A 78 -39.95 -60.74 -14.20
CA ALA A 78 -39.22 -61.12 -15.40
C ALA A 78 -37.73 -60.80 -15.23
N LYS A 79 -36.86 -61.82 -15.36
CA LYS A 79 -35.41 -61.70 -15.19
C LYS A 79 -34.80 -60.53 -15.98
N TYR A 80 -35.22 -60.34 -17.24
CA TYR A 80 -34.76 -59.24 -18.08
C TYR A 80 -35.00 -57.85 -17.47
N ARG A 81 -36.15 -57.63 -16.81
CA ARG A 81 -36.46 -56.32 -16.18
C ARG A 81 -35.58 -56.08 -14.96
N LEU A 82 -35.30 -57.12 -14.18
CA LEU A 82 -34.38 -57.06 -13.05
C LEU A 82 -32.94 -56.79 -13.51
N ASP A 83 -32.48 -57.46 -14.57
CA ASP A 83 -31.15 -57.26 -15.15
C ASP A 83 -30.97 -55.80 -15.66
N GLN A 84 -32.00 -55.21 -16.29
CA GLN A 84 -31.96 -53.81 -16.74
C GLN A 84 -31.93 -52.82 -15.55
N LEU A 85 -32.76 -53.05 -14.53
CA LEU A 85 -32.74 -52.22 -13.32
C LEU A 85 -31.36 -52.29 -12.66
N TRP A 86 -30.81 -53.48 -12.49
CA TRP A 86 -29.50 -53.70 -11.89
C TRP A 86 -28.38 -53.01 -12.67
N LYS A 87 -28.44 -53.06 -14.01
CA LYS A 87 -27.51 -52.32 -14.87
C LYS A 87 -27.59 -50.81 -14.59
N ASN A 88 -28.79 -50.24 -14.55
CA ASN A 88 -28.98 -48.82 -14.30
C ASN A 88 -28.54 -48.40 -12.88
N VAL A 89 -28.76 -49.24 -11.86
CA VAL A 89 -28.22 -49.05 -10.50
C VAL A 89 -26.69 -49.02 -10.54
N SER A 90 -26.08 -50.02 -11.18
CA SER A 90 -24.63 -50.16 -11.25
C SER A 90 -23.98 -48.99 -11.99
N ASP A 91 -24.58 -48.56 -13.09
CA ASP A 91 -24.09 -47.43 -13.89
C ASP A 91 -24.20 -46.12 -13.11
N THR A 92 -25.31 -45.89 -12.39
CA THR A 92 -25.47 -44.73 -11.51
C THR A 92 -24.43 -44.74 -10.39
N LEU A 93 -24.27 -45.86 -9.68
CA LEU A 93 -23.28 -45.99 -8.61
C LEU A 93 -21.84 -45.79 -9.11
N ARG A 94 -21.55 -46.26 -10.33
CA ARG A 94 -20.24 -46.07 -10.97
C ARG A 94 -20.01 -44.60 -11.32
N LYS A 95 -21.02 -43.92 -11.84
CA LYS A 95 -20.98 -42.48 -12.13
C LYS A 95 -20.74 -41.67 -10.86
N GLU A 96 -21.52 -41.90 -9.81
CA GLU A 96 -21.36 -41.21 -8.51
C GLU A 96 -19.97 -41.44 -7.91
N ARG A 97 -19.45 -42.68 -7.94
CA ARG A 97 -18.09 -42.98 -7.47
C ARG A 97 -17.01 -42.29 -8.31
N ALA A 98 -17.20 -42.20 -9.63
CA ALA A 98 -16.28 -41.50 -10.51
C ALA A 98 -16.30 -39.99 -10.25
N GLU A 99 -17.47 -39.39 -10.04
CA GLU A 99 -17.63 -37.98 -9.70
C GLU A 99 -17.01 -37.67 -8.33
N LEU A 100 -17.24 -38.50 -7.31
CA LEU A 100 -16.59 -38.36 -6.00
C LEU A 100 -15.07 -38.40 -6.11
N LYS A 101 -14.53 -39.33 -6.90
CA LYS A 101 -13.08 -39.41 -7.13
C LYS A 101 -12.56 -38.16 -7.84
N ALA A 102 -13.26 -37.66 -8.85
CA ALA A 102 -12.89 -36.43 -9.56
C ALA A 102 -12.95 -35.20 -8.64
N LEU A 103 -13.96 -35.12 -7.76
CA LEU A 103 -14.12 -34.03 -6.81
C LEU A 103 -13.01 -34.07 -5.74
N GLN A 104 -12.64 -35.25 -5.25
CA GLN A 104 -11.53 -35.43 -4.31
C GLN A 104 -10.18 -35.05 -4.94
N GLN A 105 -9.97 -35.39 -6.21
CA GLN A 105 -8.79 -34.94 -6.97
C GLN A 105 -8.76 -33.41 -7.09
N LYS A 106 -9.88 -32.80 -7.49
CA LYS A 106 -10.00 -31.33 -7.58
C LYS A 106 -9.75 -30.65 -6.23
N LEU A 107 -10.24 -31.21 -5.12
CA LEU A 107 -10.02 -30.69 -3.78
C LEU A 107 -8.55 -30.81 -3.36
N THR A 108 -7.89 -31.91 -3.72
CA THR A 108 -6.46 -32.10 -3.50
C THR A 108 -5.63 -31.08 -4.29
N ASP A 109 -6.00 -30.84 -5.55
CA ASP A 109 -5.31 -29.87 -6.41
C ASP A 109 -5.54 -28.44 -5.93
N GLN A 110 -6.77 -28.08 -5.54
CA GLN A 110 -7.05 -26.80 -4.89
C GLN A 110 -6.26 -26.63 -3.59
N GLY A 111 -6.15 -27.67 -2.76
CA GLY A 111 -5.31 -27.65 -1.56
C GLY A 111 -3.84 -27.39 -1.86
N LYS A 112 -3.30 -28.00 -2.92
CA LYS A 112 -1.93 -27.73 -3.39
C LYS A 112 -1.76 -26.29 -3.86
N THR A 113 -2.71 -25.76 -4.64
CA THR A 113 -2.68 -24.37 -5.12
C THR A 113 -2.75 -23.40 -3.94
N VAL A 114 -3.60 -23.63 -2.96
CA VAL A 114 -3.68 -22.78 -1.74
C VAL A 114 -2.37 -22.81 -0.97
N ASN A 115 -1.77 -24.00 -0.79
CA ASN A 115 -0.47 -24.10 -0.13
C ASN A 115 0.63 -23.38 -0.92
N TYR A 116 0.67 -23.55 -2.24
CA TYR A 116 1.61 -22.84 -3.11
C TYR A 116 1.44 -21.32 -3.02
N LEU A 117 0.21 -20.80 -3.13
CA LEU A 117 -0.09 -19.37 -2.97
C LEU A 117 0.31 -18.87 -1.58
N LYS A 118 0.05 -19.64 -0.52
CA LYS A 118 0.45 -19.28 0.84
C LYS A 118 1.97 -19.21 0.97
N THR A 119 2.70 -20.16 0.38
CA THR A 119 4.17 -20.14 0.35
C THR A 119 4.68 -18.93 -0.44
N GLU A 120 4.12 -18.65 -1.62
CA GLU A 120 4.45 -17.47 -2.44
C GLU A 120 4.23 -16.16 -1.67
N ILE A 121 3.08 -16.00 -1.01
CA ILE A 121 2.78 -14.82 -0.18
C ILE A 121 3.78 -14.70 0.96
N SER A 122 4.02 -15.78 1.71
CA SER A 122 4.99 -15.76 2.81
C SER A 122 6.43 -15.43 2.36
N GLY A 123 6.82 -15.91 1.18
CA GLY A 123 8.12 -15.62 0.59
C GLY A 123 8.23 -14.17 0.11
N LYS A 124 7.16 -13.63 -0.49
CA LYS A 124 7.07 -12.21 -0.88
C LYS A 124 7.07 -11.29 0.33
N ASP A 125 6.34 -11.61 1.39
CA ASP A 125 6.36 -10.83 2.64
C ASP A 125 7.75 -10.84 3.29
N ALA A 126 8.44 -11.99 3.30
CA ALA A 126 9.82 -12.08 3.78
C ALA A 126 10.78 -11.23 2.94
N SER A 127 10.67 -11.28 1.61
CA SER A 127 11.48 -10.47 0.70
C SER A 127 11.18 -8.97 0.80
N LEU A 128 9.91 -8.59 0.99
CA LEU A 128 9.51 -7.21 1.23
C LEU A 128 10.05 -6.70 2.57
N ASN A 129 9.99 -7.50 3.64
CA ASN A 129 10.58 -7.13 4.92
C ASN A 129 12.11 -7.02 4.85
N GLU A 130 12.78 -7.95 4.17
CA GLU A 130 14.22 -7.88 3.96
C GLU A 130 14.61 -6.65 3.13
N SER A 131 13.85 -6.36 2.08
CA SER A 131 14.07 -5.18 1.23
C SER A 131 13.76 -3.88 1.98
N THR A 132 12.70 -3.83 2.79
CA THR A 132 12.38 -2.67 3.62
C THR A 132 13.47 -2.41 4.64
N ASN A 133 14.01 -3.47 5.27
CA ASN A 133 15.09 -3.34 6.23
C ASN A 133 16.38 -2.84 5.54
N LYS A 134 16.73 -3.38 4.36
CA LYS A 134 17.87 -2.92 3.57
C LYS A 134 17.72 -1.49 3.06
N LEU A 135 16.51 -1.07 2.67
CA LEU A 135 16.24 0.29 2.18
C LEU A 135 16.15 1.32 3.30
N ASN A 136 15.73 0.89 4.49
CA ASN A 136 15.70 1.74 5.67
C ASN A 136 17.09 1.92 6.28
N GLU A 137 18.04 1.03 5.99
CA GLU A 137 19.44 1.20 6.39
C GLU A 137 20.20 2.12 5.42
N ILE A 138 20.53 3.32 5.89
CA ILE A 138 21.58 4.15 5.27
C ILE A 138 22.88 3.84 6.00
N SER A 139 23.83 3.21 5.33
CA SER A 139 25.15 2.93 5.90
C SER A 139 25.98 4.22 6.01
N PHE A 140 26.30 4.63 7.23
CA PHE A 140 27.20 5.75 7.51
C PHE A 140 28.36 5.24 8.37
N LEU A 141 29.59 5.31 7.85
CA LEU A 141 30.81 4.83 8.51
C LEU A 141 30.81 3.33 8.89
N GLY A 142 30.13 2.49 8.12
CA GLY A 142 30.08 1.03 8.34
C GLY A 142 29.04 0.56 9.36
N ILE A 143 28.30 1.49 9.97
CA ILE A 143 27.13 1.20 10.80
C ILE A 143 25.89 1.59 10.00
N SER A 144 24.93 0.69 9.92
CA SER A 144 23.65 0.96 9.28
C SER A 144 22.70 1.68 10.25
N PHE A 145 22.14 2.79 9.81
CA PHE A 145 21.13 3.54 10.58
C PHE A 145 19.81 3.58 9.85
N ASP A 146 18.71 3.43 10.60
CA ASP A 146 17.36 3.64 10.07
C ASP A 146 17.19 5.08 9.54
N LYS A 147 16.42 5.24 8.46
CA LYS A 147 16.18 6.51 7.76
C LYS A 147 15.63 7.61 8.68
N GLY A 148 14.82 7.24 9.67
CA GLY A 148 14.32 8.14 10.69
C GLY A 148 15.43 8.60 11.64
N THR A 149 16.19 7.65 12.17
CA THR A 149 17.31 7.88 13.09
C THR A 149 18.40 8.75 12.45
N TYR A 150 18.78 8.48 11.19
CA TYR A 150 19.74 9.29 10.45
C TYR A 150 19.29 10.75 10.35
N SER A 151 18.03 10.98 9.95
CA SER A 151 17.49 12.33 9.80
C SER A 151 17.51 13.08 11.14
N ILE A 152 17.15 12.42 12.24
CA ILE A 152 17.18 13.02 13.59
C ILE A 152 18.61 13.38 14.00
N ILE A 153 19.58 12.47 13.80
CA ILE A 153 20.99 12.72 14.17
C ILE A 153 21.56 13.88 13.37
N VAL A 154 21.35 13.92 12.04
CA VAL A 154 21.85 14.99 11.18
C VAL A 154 21.26 16.34 11.58
N TRP A 155 19.94 16.42 11.75
CA TRP A 155 19.28 17.65 12.19
C TRP A 155 19.66 18.05 13.62
N SER A 156 19.93 17.09 14.51
CA SER A 156 20.45 17.36 15.85
C SER A 156 21.83 18.03 15.80
N ILE A 157 22.75 17.49 15.01
CA ILE A 157 24.10 18.06 14.82
C ILE A 157 24.01 19.47 14.23
N ILE A 158 23.16 19.66 13.21
CA ILE A 158 22.90 20.97 12.62
C ILE A 158 22.34 21.93 13.67
N GLY A 159 21.37 21.50 14.47
CA GLY A 159 20.78 22.30 15.55
C GLY A 159 21.82 22.73 16.60
N VAL A 160 22.68 21.83 17.05
CA VAL A 160 23.75 22.13 18.00
C VAL A 160 24.74 23.15 17.41
N LEU A 161 25.13 23.00 16.15
CA LEU A 161 26.02 23.94 15.47
C LEU A 161 25.38 25.33 15.33
N VAL A 162 24.09 25.40 15.01
CA VAL A 162 23.35 26.67 14.93
C VAL A 162 23.30 27.35 16.29
N ILE A 163 23.01 26.60 17.37
CA ILE A 163 23.01 27.14 18.73
C ILE A 163 24.40 27.65 19.11
N ALA A 164 25.46 26.88 18.84
CA ALA A 164 26.83 27.30 19.10
C ALA A 164 27.19 28.59 18.36
N LEU A 165 26.79 28.71 17.09
CA LEU A 165 27.00 29.90 16.28
C LEU A 165 26.25 31.11 16.84
N ILE A 166 25.00 30.95 17.27
CA ILE A 166 24.22 32.02 17.91
C ILE A 166 24.93 32.50 19.19
N ILE A 167 25.43 31.58 20.02
CA ILE A 167 26.17 31.92 21.25
C ILE A 167 27.43 32.74 20.92
N ILE A 168 28.19 32.32 19.91
CA ILE A 168 29.41 33.01 19.48
C ILE A 168 29.09 34.42 18.97
N VAL A 169 28.09 34.56 18.11
CA VAL A 169 27.66 35.86 17.57
C VAL A 169 27.16 36.77 18.70
N ALA A 170 26.31 36.27 19.59
CA ALA A 170 25.80 37.05 20.73
C ALA A 170 26.91 37.48 21.69
N ARG A 171 27.89 36.60 21.96
CA ARG A 171 29.06 36.92 22.78
C ARG A 171 29.94 37.98 22.12
N SER A 172 30.14 37.89 20.80
CA SER A 172 30.93 38.86 20.04
C SER A 172 30.31 40.26 20.07
N GLY A 173 28.98 40.37 19.87
CA GLY A 173 28.28 41.66 19.91
C GLY A 173 28.39 42.36 21.27
N LYS A 174 28.26 41.62 22.38
CA LYS A 174 28.46 42.16 23.73
C LYS A 174 29.90 42.65 23.93
N SER A 175 30.90 41.89 23.49
CA SER A 175 32.31 42.28 23.62
C SER A 175 32.66 43.54 22.82
N ILE A 176 32.05 43.72 21.64
CA ILE A 176 32.26 44.89 20.79
C ILE A 176 31.64 46.15 21.42
N SER A 177 30.45 46.03 22.04
CA SER A 177 29.80 47.15 22.73
C SER A 177 30.62 47.63 23.93
N GLU A 178 31.12 46.71 24.75
CA GLU A 178 31.99 47.02 25.91
C GLU A 178 33.28 47.74 25.46
N ALA A 179 33.93 47.23 24.41
CA ALA A 179 35.14 47.84 23.86
C ALA A 179 34.87 49.25 23.33
N LYS A 180 33.74 49.45 22.63
CA LYS A 180 33.32 50.77 22.14
C LYS A 180 33.09 51.74 23.31
N HIS A 181 32.38 51.31 24.35
CA HIS A 181 32.15 52.14 25.53
C HIS A 181 33.46 52.59 26.19
N ARG A 182 34.42 51.67 26.36
CA ARG A 182 35.74 52.02 26.90
C ARG A 182 36.47 53.01 26.00
N SER A 183 36.50 52.79 24.69
CA SER A 183 37.15 53.72 23.75
C SER A 183 36.54 55.12 23.78
N GLN A 184 35.21 55.21 23.93
CA GLN A 184 34.50 56.47 24.00
C GLN A 184 34.82 57.21 25.30
N LEU A 185 34.84 56.50 26.44
CA LEU A 185 35.23 57.07 27.73
C LEU A 185 36.68 57.58 27.72
N TYR A 186 37.62 56.84 27.11
CA TYR A 186 39.00 57.32 26.95
C TYR A 186 39.07 58.58 26.07
N THR A 187 38.26 58.65 25.02
CA THR A 187 38.19 59.82 24.14
C THR A 187 37.67 61.03 24.89
N GLU A 188 36.59 60.87 25.65
CA GLU A 188 35.99 61.93 26.47
C GLU A 188 36.98 62.46 27.51
N ILE A 189 37.66 61.57 28.25
CA ILE A 189 38.69 61.96 29.23
C ILE A 189 39.87 62.68 28.54
N SER A 190 40.31 62.20 27.38
CA SER A 190 41.37 62.84 26.61
C SER A 190 40.97 64.25 26.16
N ASP A 191 39.75 64.41 25.67
CA ASP A 191 39.23 65.70 25.22
C ASP A 191 39.06 66.68 26.39
N GLU A 192 38.56 66.22 27.53
CA GLU A 192 38.49 67.02 28.76
C GLU A 192 39.88 67.45 29.24
N TYR A 193 40.88 66.55 29.19
CA TYR A 193 42.24 66.86 29.57
C TYR A 193 42.88 67.91 28.63
N GLN A 194 42.67 67.78 27.32
CA GLN A 194 43.13 68.77 26.35
C GLN A 194 42.43 70.12 26.54
N ALA A 195 41.13 70.11 26.80
CA ALA A 195 40.36 71.33 27.09
C ALA A 195 40.80 71.98 28.41
N TYR A 196 41.15 71.19 29.43
CA TYR A 196 41.71 71.71 30.68
C TYR A 196 43.08 72.36 30.44
N LYS A 197 43.95 71.70 29.67
CA LYS A 197 45.28 72.22 29.32
C LYS A 197 45.20 73.52 28.52
N SER A 198 44.31 73.61 27.52
CA SER A 198 44.12 74.85 26.76
C SER A 198 43.61 75.99 27.63
N LYS A 199 42.60 75.73 28.49
CA LYS A 199 42.08 76.70 29.45
C LYS A 199 43.14 77.15 30.46
N ALA A 200 44.00 76.24 30.94
CA ALA A 200 45.10 76.60 31.84
C ALA A 200 46.10 77.54 31.16
N VAL A 201 46.51 77.22 29.93
CA VAL A 201 47.42 78.08 29.14
C VAL A 201 46.78 79.44 28.85
N GLU A 202 45.48 79.50 28.56
CA GLU A 202 44.76 80.76 28.37
C GLU A 202 44.73 81.61 29.64
N LYS A 203 44.53 80.99 30.81
CA LYS A 203 44.61 81.69 32.11
C LYS A 203 46.00 82.24 32.39
N GLU A 204 47.05 81.46 32.16
CA GLU A 204 48.43 81.92 32.31
C GLU A 204 48.74 83.08 31.36
N ARG A 205 48.33 82.98 30.09
CA ARG A 205 48.48 84.07 29.12
C ARG A 205 47.72 85.32 29.52
N LYS A 206 46.50 85.18 30.05
CA LYS A 206 45.69 86.31 30.52
C LYS A 206 46.34 86.98 31.74
N LEU A 207 46.79 86.18 32.70
CA LEU A 207 47.49 86.68 33.90
C LEU A 207 48.80 87.40 33.53
N ALA A 208 49.56 86.88 32.56
CA ALA A 208 50.77 87.53 32.08
C ALA A 208 50.47 88.89 31.41
N ARG A 209 49.38 88.99 30.64
CA ARG A 209 48.92 90.26 30.05
C ARG A 209 48.48 91.26 31.12
N GLU A 210 47.65 90.83 32.07
CA GLU A 210 47.20 91.66 33.19
C GLU A 210 48.41 92.16 34.02
N LEU A 211 49.40 91.30 34.28
CA LEU A 211 50.63 91.67 35.00
C LEU A 211 51.47 92.69 34.21
N GLN A 212 51.53 92.56 32.89
CA GLN A 212 52.21 93.53 32.03
C GLN A 212 51.45 94.87 31.97
N ASP A 213 50.12 94.86 31.93
CA ASP A 213 49.30 96.08 31.95
C ASP A 213 49.46 96.83 33.29
N GLU A 214 49.48 96.12 34.41
CA GLU A 214 49.78 96.70 35.73
C GLU A 214 51.21 97.30 35.79
N ARG A 215 52.21 96.64 35.18
CA ARG A 215 53.57 97.18 35.07
C ARG A 215 53.61 98.46 34.24
N ASN A 216 52.98 98.47 33.07
CA ASN A 216 52.92 99.64 32.19
C ASN A 216 52.21 100.82 32.88
N LYS A 217 51.12 100.54 33.61
CA LYS A 217 50.37 101.56 34.37
C LYS A 217 51.19 102.16 35.51
N LEU A 218 51.98 101.36 36.24
CA LEU A 218 52.89 101.87 37.27
C LEU A 218 54.01 102.73 36.68
N GLU A 219 54.54 102.36 35.52
CA GLU A 219 55.54 103.15 34.81
C GLU A 219 54.98 104.51 34.36
N GLU A 220 53.78 104.54 33.78
CA GLU A 220 53.08 105.78 33.40
C GLU A 220 52.86 106.71 34.60
N LEU A 221 52.38 106.16 35.74
CA LEU A 221 52.18 106.93 36.99
C LEU A 221 53.48 107.45 37.61
N THR A 222 54.61 106.80 37.33
CA THR A 222 55.94 107.18 37.86
C THR A 222 56.65 108.18 36.94
N ASN A 223 56.55 108.01 35.62
CA ASN A 223 57.10 108.94 34.63
C ASN A 223 56.27 110.22 34.48
N GLY A 224 54.95 110.18 34.65
CA GLY A 224 54.09 111.37 34.64
C GLY A 224 54.23 112.27 35.87
N ARG A 225 55.07 111.89 36.85
CA ARG A 225 55.33 112.63 38.10
C ARG A 225 56.68 113.36 38.11
N ARG A 226 57.42 113.33 37.00
CA ARG A 226 58.67 114.10 36.79
C ARG A 226 58.43 115.17 35.75
#